data_AF-A0A0Q6DPV3-F1
#
_entry.id   AF-A0A0Q6DPV3-F1
#
_cell.length_a   1.000
_cell.length_b   1.000
_cell.length_c   1.000
_cell.angle_alpha   90.00
_cell.angle_beta   90.00
_cell.angle_gamma   90.00
#
_symmetry.space_group_name_H-M   'P 1'
#
loop_
_entity.id
_entity.type
_entity.pdbx_description
1 polymer ?
#
loop_
_entity_poly.entity_id
_entity_poly.type
_entity_poly.pdbx_seq_one_letter_code
_entity_poly.pdbx_strand_id
1 'polypeptide(L)'
;MQIEDGIFAKGPETEVMQQGPSGQIGIGATLADESEVSAYGGPERRRAPRSPIARPQWAIPRIDFLLPEQVPDRAAILSALDEDTLAACRRAVAGAGAERALALGALAALLPSDKAERACDPAGLIAAGDGASPEVHDAFFRVRRVAHGHPAGYLHSLLAAREVLQLDVEEAGSTVGEADLAAIAEALAAALAIGIGVAIGAPAGRAGTNWTRAERPVEVLHAVRRWIHGHQVFAALTQALIFAFEAIDTAGAAGNDAALLEAADLAAITLRACAASLRFTGDFPAEVYEDLIRISMGSPFQPDGFSGLLSSDHRHLVRRMKLTKSSLDALRERDASAYERIAAELAGVYDAHKCVCSRFVGTDRSSLMMVREVGRSAIDHLDRFKTTRLRAIGADGPPEP
;
A
#
# COMPACT_ATOMS: atom_id res chain seq x y z
N MET A 1 -22.79 -6.27 -28.33
CA MET A 1 -22.54 -4.86 -27.97
C MET A 1 -21.06 -4.76 -27.67
N GLN A 2 -20.28 -4.35 -28.67
CA GLN A 2 -18.80 -4.39 -28.63
C GLN A 2 -18.29 -3.28 -27.70
N ILE A 3 -17.39 -3.66 -26.79
CA ILE A 3 -16.70 -2.76 -25.87
C ILE A 3 -15.28 -2.64 -26.41
N GLU A 4 -14.89 -1.42 -26.78
CA GLU A 4 -13.55 -1.10 -27.30
C GLU A 4 -12.54 -1.02 -26.14
N ASP A 5 -11.56 -1.92 -26.20
CA ASP A 5 -10.27 -1.81 -25.51
C ASP A 5 -9.39 -0.83 -26.28
N GLY A 6 -9.04 0.29 -25.65
CA GLY A 6 -8.19 1.29 -26.30
C GLY A 6 -7.55 2.22 -25.28
N ILE A 7 -6.40 1.82 -24.74
CA ILE A 7 -5.26 2.65 -24.33
C ILE A 7 -4.15 1.63 -24.06
N PHE A 8 -3.11 1.63 -24.91
CA PHE A 8 -1.80 0.95 -24.85
C PHE A 8 -1.46 0.26 -26.17
N ALA A 9 -0.94 1.03 -27.14
CA ALA A 9 0.11 0.61 -28.07
C ALA A 9 0.36 1.70 -29.12
N LYS A 10 1.55 2.31 -29.09
CA LYS A 10 2.39 2.60 -30.27
C LYS A 10 3.75 3.10 -29.78
N GLY A 11 4.80 2.35 -30.12
CA GLY A 11 6.19 2.71 -29.84
C GLY A 11 6.67 3.87 -30.72
N PRO A 12 7.83 4.46 -30.41
CA PRO A 12 8.34 5.58 -31.19
C PRO A 12 9.10 5.10 -32.42
N GLU A 13 8.73 5.67 -33.56
CA GLU A 13 9.59 5.75 -34.75
C GLU A 13 10.78 6.67 -34.44
N THR A 14 11.95 6.21 -34.84
CA THR A 14 13.23 6.91 -34.75
C THR A 14 13.26 8.10 -35.69
N GLU A 15 13.41 9.31 -35.14
CA GLU A 15 13.81 10.48 -35.93
C GLU A 15 15.13 11.04 -35.41
N VAL A 16 16.09 11.06 -36.33
CA VAL A 16 17.48 11.48 -36.17
C VAL A 16 17.52 13.00 -36.16
N MET A 17 18.01 13.61 -35.08
CA MET A 17 18.34 15.05 -35.08
C MET A 17 19.79 15.29 -34.68
N GLN A 18 20.45 16.04 -35.57
CA GLN A 18 21.88 16.31 -35.64
C GLN A 18 22.39 17.15 -34.46
N GLN A 19 23.56 16.79 -33.94
CA GLN A 19 24.34 17.60 -33.00
C GLN A 19 25.21 18.61 -33.76
N GLY A 20 25.21 19.86 -33.29
CA GLY A 20 26.20 20.90 -33.63
C GLY A 20 26.84 21.46 -32.34
N PRO A 21 28.09 21.99 -32.40
CA PRO A 21 29.04 21.92 -31.30
C PRO A 21 29.20 23.22 -30.52
N SER A 22 29.66 23.14 -29.27
CA SER A 22 30.46 24.12 -28.47
C SER A 22 30.50 23.63 -27.01
N GLY A 23 31.56 23.67 -26.22
CA GLY A 23 32.92 24.15 -26.36
C GLY A 23 33.69 23.73 -25.09
N GLN A 24 34.97 23.43 -25.23
CA GLN A 24 35.87 23.01 -24.15
C GLN A 24 36.20 24.17 -23.20
N ILE A 25 36.30 23.87 -21.90
CA ILE A 25 37.28 24.50 -21.00
C ILE A 25 37.89 23.39 -20.15
N GLY A 26 39.20 23.18 -20.28
CA GLY A 26 39.97 22.21 -19.52
C GLY A 26 40.62 22.83 -18.28
N ILE A 27 40.90 21.99 -17.29
CA ILE A 27 41.94 22.20 -16.28
C ILE A 27 42.58 20.83 -16.03
N GLY A 28 43.88 20.73 -16.27
CA GLY A 28 44.67 19.53 -16.05
C GLY A 28 45.26 19.44 -14.65
N ALA A 29 45.57 18.23 -14.21
CA ALA A 29 46.64 17.94 -13.26
C ALA A 29 47.12 16.50 -13.48
N THR A 30 48.33 16.46 -14.03
CA THR A 30 49.45 15.51 -13.97
C THR A 30 49.30 14.09 -13.41
N LEU A 31 49.87 13.20 -14.23
CA LEU A 31 50.14 11.77 -14.09
C LEU A 31 51.22 11.45 -13.02
N ALA A 32 51.07 10.28 -12.41
CA ALA A 32 52.18 9.41 -12.03
C ALA A 32 51.81 7.94 -12.35
N ASP A 33 52.67 7.36 -13.19
CA ASP A 33 52.98 5.95 -13.50
C ASP A 33 53.13 5.05 -12.25
N GLU A 34 53.12 3.70 -12.28
CA GLU A 34 52.80 2.64 -13.24
C GLU A 34 52.71 1.32 -12.43
N SER A 35 52.35 0.23 -13.10
CA SER A 35 52.61 -1.19 -12.76
C SER A 35 51.72 -1.91 -11.70
N GLU A 36 50.66 -2.58 -12.17
CA GLU A 36 50.61 -4.06 -12.28
C GLU A 36 49.33 -4.47 -13.01
N VAL A 37 49.47 -4.75 -14.31
CA VAL A 37 48.38 -5.23 -15.17
C VAL A 37 48.25 -6.74 -15.01
N SER A 38 47.33 -7.16 -14.13
CA SER A 38 46.82 -8.53 -14.10
C SER A 38 45.86 -8.73 -15.27
N ALA A 39 46.39 -9.26 -16.38
CA ALA A 39 45.65 -9.55 -17.59
C ALA A 39 44.87 -10.87 -17.49
N TYR A 40 43.90 -10.97 -16.57
CA TYR A 40 42.82 -11.97 -16.59
C TYR A 40 41.57 -11.44 -15.87
N GLY A 41 41.12 -10.25 -16.26
CA GLY A 41 39.85 -9.69 -15.80
C GLY A 41 38.69 -10.20 -16.65
N GLY A 42 38.00 -11.25 -16.17
CA GLY A 42 36.63 -11.51 -16.64
C GLY A 42 35.76 -10.27 -16.42
N PRO A 43 34.66 -10.08 -17.17
CA PRO A 43 33.85 -8.86 -17.07
C PRO A 43 33.41 -8.67 -15.61
N GLU A 44 34.01 -7.69 -14.93
CA GLU A 44 33.59 -7.29 -13.59
C GLU A 44 32.12 -6.90 -13.71
N ARG A 45 31.23 -7.75 -13.19
CA ARG A 45 29.81 -7.40 -13.02
C ARG A 45 29.78 -6.21 -12.08
N ARG A 46 29.74 -4.99 -12.64
CA ARG A 46 29.52 -3.76 -11.89
C ARG A 46 28.32 -4.00 -10.99
N ARG A 47 28.53 -4.05 -9.68
CA ARG A 47 27.44 -4.22 -8.71
C ARG A 47 26.49 -3.05 -8.91
N ALA A 48 25.22 -3.36 -9.16
CA ALA A 48 24.20 -2.33 -9.30
C ALA A 48 24.21 -1.42 -8.06
N PRO A 49 24.01 -0.11 -8.23
CA PRO A 49 23.94 0.82 -7.12
C PRO A 49 22.84 0.36 -6.15
N ARG A 50 23.18 0.22 -4.87
CA ARG A 50 22.20 -0.15 -3.85
C ARG A 50 21.32 1.07 -3.57
N SER A 51 20.00 0.85 -3.54
CA SER A 51 19.08 1.88 -3.08
C SER A 51 19.56 2.44 -1.74
N PRO A 52 19.57 3.78 -1.55
CA PRO A 52 19.91 4.37 -0.26
C PRO A 52 18.95 3.87 0.82
N ILE A 53 17.81 3.30 0.39
CA ILE A 53 16.78 2.74 1.23
C ILE A 53 16.77 1.22 1.44
N ALA A 54 17.75 0.53 0.88
CA ALA A 54 17.91 -0.92 1.08
C ALA A 54 18.95 -1.27 2.16
N ARG A 55 19.34 -0.31 3.01
CA ARG A 55 20.45 -0.51 3.95
C ARG A 55 20.05 -1.44 5.11
N PRO A 56 20.90 -2.41 5.51
CA PRO A 56 20.62 -3.32 6.63
C PRO A 56 20.30 -2.61 7.95
N GLN A 57 20.85 -1.42 8.14
CA GLN A 57 20.72 -0.60 9.35
C GLN A 57 19.28 -0.16 9.67
N TRP A 58 18.30 -0.49 8.83
CA TRP A 58 16.91 -0.06 9.00
C TRP A 58 15.99 -1.12 9.56
N ALA A 59 16.45 -2.38 9.60
CA ALA A 59 15.76 -3.50 10.23
C ALA A 59 14.25 -3.60 9.93
N ILE A 60 13.82 -3.23 8.72
CA ILE A 60 12.40 -3.15 8.37
C ILE A 60 11.83 -4.57 8.19
N PRO A 61 10.83 -4.96 9.00
CA PRO A 61 10.23 -6.27 8.91
C PRO A 61 9.54 -6.45 7.56
N ARG A 62 9.53 -7.70 7.09
CA ARG A 62 8.69 -8.09 5.96
C ARG A 62 7.33 -8.53 6.49
N ILE A 63 6.26 -8.19 5.79
CA ILE A 63 4.93 -8.73 6.07
C ILE A 63 4.53 -9.68 4.94
N ASP A 64 3.98 -10.82 5.36
CA ASP A 64 3.39 -11.80 4.47
C ASP A 64 1.97 -11.39 4.13
N PHE A 65 1.71 -11.21 2.83
CA PHE A 65 0.39 -10.91 2.28
C PHE A 65 -0.04 -12.03 1.35
N LEU A 66 -1.34 -12.29 1.29
CA LEU A 66 -1.90 -13.12 0.21
C LEU A 66 -1.81 -12.36 -1.11
N LEU A 67 -1.96 -13.08 -2.22
CA LEU A 67 -2.39 -12.43 -3.46
C LEU A 67 -3.80 -11.86 -3.26
N PRO A 68 -4.12 -10.70 -3.84
CA PRO A 68 -5.41 -10.07 -3.59
C PRO A 68 -6.60 -10.91 -4.06
N GLU A 69 -6.43 -11.74 -5.10
CA GLU A 69 -7.46 -12.71 -5.55
C GLU A 69 -7.68 -13.87 -4.56
N GLN A 70 -6.85 -13.99 -3.53
CA GLN A 70 -6.88 -15.07 -2.54
C GLN A 70 -7.31 -14.58 -1.16
N VAL A 71 -7.73 -13.32 -1.02
CA VAL A 71 -8.34 -12.84 0.22
C VAL A 71 -9.57 -13.73 0.50
N PRO A 72 -9.64 -14.42 1.65
CA PRO A 72 -10.68 -15.40 1.92
C PRO A 72 -11.96 -14.73 2.40
N ASP A 73 -13.11 -15.34 2.15
CA ASP A 73 -14.34 -14.96 2.86
C ASP A 73 -14.35 -15.47 4.31
N ARG A 74 -15.33 -15.01 5.10
CA ARG A 74 -15.49 -15.40 6.51
C ARG A 74 -15.69 -16.91 6.69
N ALA A 75 -16.42 -17.57 5.80
CA ALA A 75 -16.68 -19.01 5.91
C ALA A 75 -15.40 -19.82 5.69
N ALA A 76 -14.59 -19.43 4.69
CA ALA A 76 -13.30 -20.02 4.42
C ALA A 76 -12.36 -19.89 5.63
N ILE A 77 -12.30 -18.71 6.26
CA ILE A 77 -11.50 -18.49 7.49
C ILE A 77 -11.95 -19.45 8.60
N LEU A 78 -13.25 -19.45 8.93
CA LEU A 78 -13.80 -20.27 10.01
C LEU A 78 -13.63 -21.78 9.78
N SER A 79 -13.65 -22.21 8.51
CA SER A 79 -13.44 -23.63 8.17
C SER A 79 -11.97 -24.07 8.23
N ALA A 80 -11.03 -23.14 8.08
CA ALA A 80 -9.61 -23.45 7.94
C ALA A 80 -8.83 -23.35 9.25
N LEU A 81 -9.38 -22.72 10.28
CA LEU A 81 -8.69 -22.51 11.57
C LEU A 81 -9.29 -23.42 12.65
N ASP A 82 -8.41 -24.01 13.47
CA ASP A 82 -8.84 -24.69 14.68
C ASP A 82 -9.30 -23.71 15.77
N GLU A 83 -10.00 -24.23 16.77
CA GLU A 83 -10.58 -23.40 17.84
C GLU A 83 -9.51 -22.74 18.72
N ASP A 84 -8.33 -23.35 18.88
CA ASP A 84 -7.23 -22.76 19.65
C ASP A 84 -6.65 -21.52 18.96
N THR A 85 -6.48 -21.59 17.64
CA THR A 85 -6.03 -20.48 16.79
C THR A 85 -7.09 -19.38 16.75
N LEU A 86 -8.37 -19.74 16.60
CA LEU A 86 -9.48 -18.78 16.67
C LEU A 86 -9.52 -18.09 18.05
N ALA A 87 -9.40 -18.84 19.14
CA ALA A 87 -9.37 -18.28 20.49
C ALA A 87 -8.17 -17.34 20.70
N ALA A 88 -7.00 -17.66 20.15
CA ALA A 88 -5.84 -16.77 20.16
C ALA A 88 -6.14 -15.47 19.40
N CYS A 89 -6.73 -15.55 18.21
CA CYS A 89 -7.14 -14.37 17.44
C CYS A 89 -8.17 -13.52 18.18
N ARG A 90 -9.18 -14.13 18.82
CA ARG A 90 -10.20 -13.41 19.61
C ARG A 90 -9.56 -12.64 20.78
N ARG A 91 -8.57 -13.23 21.47
CA ARG A 91 -7.79 -12.52 22.49
C ARG A 91 -6.99 -11.36 21.89
N ALA A 92 -6.35 -11.57 20.73
CA ALA A 92 -5.56 -10.53 20.06
C ALA A 92 -6.39 -9.34 19.55
N VAL A 93 -7.68 -9.53 19.22
CA VAL A 93 -8.59 -8.42 18.87
C VAL A 93 -8.71 -7.43 20.03
N ALA A 94 -8.99 -7.93 21.24
CA ALA A 94 -9.19 -7.11 22.44
C ALA A 94 -7.89 -6.78 23.21
N GLY A 95 -6.83 -7.55 22.94
CA GLY A 95 -5.63 -7.63 23.76
C GLY A 95 -4.47 -6.70 23.36
N ALA A 96 -3.46 -6.68 24.23
CA ALA A 96 -2.20 -5.96 24.05
C ALA A 96 -1.10 -6.84 23.43
N GLY A 97 0.14 -6.35 23.38
CA GLY A 97 1.23 -6.93 22.57
C GLY A 97 1.49 -8.44 22.78
N ALA A 98 1.34 -8.96 24.00
CA ALA A 98 1.57 -10.39 24.27
C ALA A 98 0.53 -11.30 23.59
N GLU A 99 -0.75 -10.92 23.62
CA GLU A 99 -1.82 -11.69 22.99
C GLU A 99 -1.71 -11.63 21.46
N ARG A 100 -1.31 -10.48 20.92
CA ARG A 100 -1.06 -10.29 19.48
C ARG A 100 0.14 -11.12 19.02
N ALA A 101 1.23 -11.15 19.78
CA ALA A 101 2.40 -11.99 19.47
C ALA A 101 2.06 -13.50 19.48
N LEU A 102 1.26 -13.96 20.43
CA LEU A 102 0.79 -15.35 20.47
C LEU A 102 -0.06 -15.70 19.25
N ALA A 103 -1.02 -14.85 18.88
CA ALA A 103 -1.85 -15.06 17.69
C ALA A 103 -1.02 -15.04 16.39
N LEU A 104 -0.05 -14.13 16.28
CA LEU A 104 0.88 -14.08 15.15
C LEU A 104 1.68 -15.38 15.03
N GLY A 105 2.20 -15.91 16.15
CA GLY A 105 2.91 -17.18 16.17
C GLY A 105 2.05 -18.35 15.71
N ALA A 106 0.81 -18.44 16.21
CA ALA A 106 -0.15 -19.49 15.82
C ALA A 106 -0.51 -19.41 14.33
N LEU A 107 -0.82 -18.22 13.81
CA LEU A 107 -1.14 -18.03 12.40
C LEU A 107 0.07 -18.29 11.50
N ALA A 108 1.27 -17.86 11.90
CA ALA A 108 2.49 -18.08 11.15
C ALA A 108 2.83 -19.58 11.02
N ALA A 109 2.51 -20.39 12.02
CA ALA A 109 2.71 -21.84 11.98
C ALA A 109 1.82 -22.55 10.94
N LEU A 110 0.71 -21.93 10.53
CA LEU A 110 -0.19 -22.43 9.49
C LEU A 110 0.20 -21.98 8.08
N LEU A 111 1.16 -21.05 7.96
CA LEU A 111 1.59 -20.56 6.65
C LEU A 111 2.57 -21.55 6.02
N PRO A 112 2.50 -21.78 4.70
CA PRO A 112 3.44 -22.63 4.00
C PRO A 112 4.89 -22.23 4.27
N SER A 113 5.76 -23.21 4.49
CA SER A 113 7.19 -23.00 4.70
C SER A 113 7.91 -22.66 3.39
N ASP A 114 7.40 -23.15 2.26
CA ASP A 114 7.77 -22.78 0.89
C ASP A 114 7.16 -21.43 0.53
N LYS A 115 7.58 -20.40 1.26
CA LYS A 115 7.28 -19.01 0.91
C LYS A 115 8.01 -18.71 -0.38
N ALA A 116 7.34 -18.96 -1.52
CA ALA A 116 7.85 -18.67 -2.84
C ALA A 116 8.00 -17.15 -2.96
N GLU A 117 9.15 -16.64 -2.54
CA GLU A 117 9.57 -15.29 -2.85
C GLU A 117 9.73 -15.27 -4.37
N ARG A 118 8.81 -14.59 -5.06
CA ARG A 118 9.06 -14.22 -6.45
C ARG A 118 10.28 -13.31 -6.40
N ALA A 119 11.45 -13.91 -6.67
CA ALA A 119 12.70 -13.17 -6.71
C ALA A 119 12.55 -12.09 -7.77
N CYS A 120 12.49 -10.85 -7.32
CA CYS A 120 12.57 -9.70 -8.19
C CYS A 120 14.03 -9.28 -8.25
N ASP A 121 14.55 -9.09 -9.46
CA ASP A 121 15.85 -8.47 -9.71
C ASP A 121 15.65 -7.10 -10.36
N PRO A 122 15.41 -6.03 -9.56
CA PRO A 122 15.27 -4.68 -10.10
C PRO A 122 16.48 -4.24 -10.92
N ALA A 123 17.68 -4.68 -10.56
CA ALA A 123 18.90 -4.35 -11.29
C ALA A 123 18.92 -5.01 -12.68
N GLY A 124 18.49 -6.27 -12.77
CA GLY A 124 18.29 -6.97 -14.03
C GLY A 124 17.27 -6.27 -14.93
N LEU A 125 16.13 -5.84 -14.37
CA LEU A 125 15.10 -5.09 -15.11
C LEU A 125 15.62 -3.75 -15.63
N ILE A 126 16.31 -2.98 -14.79
CA ILE A 126 16.94 -1.70 -15.19
C ILE A 126 17.96 -1.94 -16.32
N ALA A 127 18.80 -2.98 -16.20
CA ALA A 127 19.80 -3.30 -17.22
C ALA A 127 19.18 -3.74 -18.55
N ALA A 128 18.01 -4.40 -18.51
CA ALA A 128 17.24 -4.79 -19.69
C ALA A 128 16.44 -3.63 -20.30
N GLY A 129 16.28 -2.51 -19.59
CA GLY A 129 15.39 -1.42 -19.98
C GLY A 129 13.91 -1.73 -19.78
N ASP A 130 13.59 -2.73 -18.96
CA ASP A 130 12.23 -3.13 -18.63
C ASP A 130 11.61 -2.16 -17.61
N GLY A 131 10.29 -1.95 -17.70
CA GLY A 131 9.54 -1.12 -16.76
C GLY A 131 9.33 -1.80 -15.40
N ALA A 132 8.96 -1.01 -14.39
CA ALA A 132 8.70 -1.52 -13.05
C ALA A 132 7.47 -2.45 -13.02
N SER A 133 7.52 -3.50 -12.20
CA SER A 133 6.47 -4.50 -12.05
C SER A 133 5.84 -4.49 -10.63
N PRO A 134 4.70 -5.18 -10.42
CA PRO A 134 4.16 -5.39 -9.08
C PRO A 134 5.15 -6.04 -8.10
N GLU A 135 5.98 -6.97 -8.57
CA GLU A 135 7.02 -7.62 -7.76
C GLU A 135 8.09 -6.63 -7.31
N VAL A 136 8.48 -5.68 -8.17
CA VAL A 136 9.40 -4.58 -7.81
C VAL A 136 8.78 -3.72 -6.70
N HIS A 137 7.49 -3.38 -6.84
CA HIS A 137 6.75 -2.61 -5.84
C HIS A 137 6.70 -3.33 -4.49
N ASP A 138 6.30 -4.60 -4.47
CA ASP A 138 6.25 -5.39 -3.24
C ASP A 138 7.64 -5.52 -2.60
N ALA A 139 8.69 -5.76 -3.38
CA ALA A 139 10.06 -5.85 -2.89
C ALA A 139 10.53 -4.54 -2.21
N PHE A 140 10.22 -3.39 -2.80
CA PHE A 140 10.53 -2.07 -2.26
C PHE A 140 9.86 -1.84 -0.90
N PHE A 141 8.56 -2.18 -0.78
CA PHE A 141 7.78 -2.02 0.44
C PHE A 141 7.85 -3.22 1.39
N ARG A 142 8.82 -4.14 1.16
CA ARG A 142 9.09 -5.28 2.03
C ARG A 142 7.85 -6.17 2.21
N VAL A 143 7.03 -6.29 1.16
CA VAL A 143 5.89 -7.19 1.08
C VAL A 143 6.35 -8.50 0.47
N ARG A 144 5.99 -9.62 1.10
CA ARG A 144 6.17 -10.96 0.54
C ARG A 144 4.81 -11.57 0.23
N ARG A 145 4.60 -12.01 -1.00
CA ARG A 145 3.35 -12.68 -1.40
C ARG A 145 3.44 -14.17 -1.08
N VAL A 146 2.43 -14.70 -0.39
CA VAL A 146 2.28 -16.12 -0.10
C VAL A 146 1.28 -16.70 -1.10
N ALA A 147 1.79 -17.26 -2.20
CA ALA A 147 0.96 -17.91 -3.22
C ALA A 147 0.32 -19.18 -2.66
N HIS A 148 -0.86 -19.55 -3.19
CA HIS A 148 -1.65 -20.71 -2.70
C HIS A 148 -1.97 -20.63 -1.20
N GLY A 149 -1.98 -19.42 -0.64
CA GLY A 149 -1.90 -19.20 0.80
C GLY A 149 -3.15 -19.63 1.56
N HIS A 150 -2.90 -20.24 2.72
CA HIS A 150 -3.89 -20.58 3.73
C HIS A 150 -4.67 -19.31 4.18
N PRO A 151 -5.98 -19.37 4.50
CA PRO A 151 -6.75 -18.22 5.00
C PRO A 151 -6.14 -17.50 6.21
N ALA A 152 -5.34 -18.23 7.00
CA ALA A 152 -4.51 -17.66 8.08
C ALA A 152 -3.60 -16.50 7.61
N GLY A 153 -3.17 -16.49 6.35
CA GLY A 153 -2.32 -15.44 5.79
C GLY A 153 -2.97 -14.06 5.78
N TYR A 154 -4.28 -14.00 5.58
CA TYR A 154 -5.04 -12.75 5.66
C TYR A 154 -5.08 -12.22 7.10
N LEU A 155 -5.43 -13.07 8.08
CA LEU A 155 -5.46 -12.66 9.48
C LEU A 155 -4.07 -12.28 10.00
N HIS A 156 -3.04 -13.01 9.56
CA HIS A 156 -1.64 -12.73 9.90
C HIS A 156 -1.23 -11.34 9.39
N SER A 157 -1.57 -10.98 8.14
CA SER A 157 -1.20 -9.69 7.56
C SER A 157 -1.85 -8.51 8.30
N LEU A 158 -3.12 -8.63 8.71
CA LEU A 158 -3.83 -7.63 9.52
C LEU A 158 -3.16 -7.42 10.88
N LEU A 159 -2.85 -8.51 11.59
CA LEU A 159 -2.17 -8.43 12.89
C LEU A 159 -0.74 -7.89 12.76
N ALA A 160 0.02 -8.35 11.76
CA ALA A 160 1.38 -7.88 11.54
C ALA A 160 1.42 -6.39 11.21
N ALA A 161 0.48 -5.89 10.39
CA ALA A 161 0.36 -4.47 10.10
C ALA A 161 0.03 -3.64 11.36
N ARG A 162 -0.84 -4.17 12.24
CA ARG A 162 -1.16 -3.53 13.52
C ARG A 162 0.06 -3.48 14.46
N GLU A 163 0.86 -4.54 14.53
CA GLU A 163 2.14 -4.53 15.28
C GLU A 163 3.12 -3.51 14.71
N VAL A 164 3.29 -3.47 13.39
CA VAL A 164 4.19 -2.52 12.73
C VAL A 164 3.77 -1.08 13.00
N LEU A 165 2.47 -0.76 12.94
CA LEU A 165 1.94 0.56 13.31
C LEU A 165 2.29 0.89 14.77
N GLN A 166 2.01 -0.03 15.70
CA GLN A 166 2.23 0.19 17.13
C GLN A 166 3.71 0.44 17.43
N LEU A 167 4.61 -0.43 16.92
CA LEU A 167 6.04 -0.32 17.14
C LEU A 167 6.61 0.99 16.57
N ASP A 168 6.16 1.41 15.39
CA ASP A 168 6.60 2.67 14.78
C ASP A 168 6.21 3.88 15.63
N VAL A 169 4.96 3.93 16.10
CA VAL A 169 4.48 5.04 16.94
C VAL A 169 5.10 5.01 18.34
N GLU A 170 5.32 3.84 18.93
CA GLU A 170 6.00 3.72 20.23
C GLU A 170 7.45 4.21 20.17
N GLU A 171 8.16 3.88 19.10
CA GLU A 171 9.59 4.19 18.96
C GLU A 171 9.84 5.65 18.56
N ALA A 172 9.04 6.18 17.64
CA ALA A 172 9.29 7.49 17.03
C ALA A 172 8.25 8.56 17.39
N GLY A 173 7.12 8.18 17.98
CA GLY A 173 5.95 9.04 18.13
C GLY A 173 5.33 9.44 16.79
N SER A 174 4.17 10.08 16.80
CA SER A 174 3.55 10.62 15.58
C SER A 174 2.96 12.02 15.80
N THR A 175 2.95 12.83 14.74
CA THR A 175 2.22 14.10 14.72
C THR A 175 0.79 13.95 14.20
N VAL A 176 0.46 12.79 13.62
CA VAL A 176 -0.91 12.41 13.27
C VAL A 176 -1.76 12.34 14.55
N GLY A 177 -2.98 12.85 14.48
CA GLY A 177 -3.88 12.87 15.64
C GLY A 177 -4.21 11.47 16.13
N GLU A 178 -4.41 11.33 17.44
CA GLU A 178 -4.75 10.05 18.09
C GLU A 178 -5.99 9.39 17.47
N ALA A 179 -6.97 10.19 17.03
CA ALA A 179 -8.17 9.67 16.38
C ALA A 179 -7.88 9.00 15.03
N ASP A 180 -6.89 9.48 14.28
CA ASP A 180 -6.48 8.88 13.00
C ASP A 180 -5.69 7.58 13.24
N LEU A 181 -4.78 7.57 14.23
CA LEU A 181 -4.06 6.36 14.63
C LEU A 181 -5.01 5.28 15.17
N ALA A 182 -5.97 5.68 16.00
CA ALA A 182 -7.04 4.81 16.49
C ALA A 182 -7.87 4.27 15.32
N ALA A 183 -8.25 5.09 14.34
CA ALA A 183 -9.02 4.63 13.19
C ALA A 183 -8.28 3.52 12.40
N ILE A 184 -6.96 3.65 12.21
CA ILE A 184 -6.14 2.60 11.57
C ILE A 184 -6.19 1.31 12.39
N ALA A 185 -5.91 1.38 13.69
CA ALA A 185 -5.87 0.22 14.57
C ALA A 185 -7.25 -0.46 14.69
N GLU A 186 -8.33 0.34 14.79
CA GLU A 186 -9.71 -0.11 14.88
C GLU A 186 -10.14 -0.82 13.60
N ALA A 187 -9.83 -0.30 12.42
CA ALA A 187 -10.18 -0.96 11.16
C ALA A 187 -9.48 -2.32 10.98
N LEU A 188 -8.18 -2.40 11.30
CA LEU A 188 -7.45 -3.68 11.27
C LEU A 188 -8.02 -4.69 12.27
N ALA A 189 -8.38 -4.24 13.48
CA ALA A 189 -8.99 -5.08 14.50
C ALA A 189 -10.41 -5.53 14.12
N ALA A 190 -11.21 -4.64 13.50
CA ALA A 190 -12.57 -4.96 13.04
C ALA A 190 -12.56 -5.97 11.89
N ALA A 191 -11.66 -5.82 10.92
CA ALA A 191 -11.48 -6.78 9.83
C ALA A 191 -11.09 -8.17 10.36
N LEU A 192 -10.18 -8.22 11.33
CA LEU A 192 -9.81 -9.45 12.04
C LEU A 192 -11.01 -10.06 12.78
N ALA A 193 -11.75 -9.24 13.54
CA ALA A 193 -12.91 -9.66 14.33
C ALA A 193 -14.00 -10.27 13.45
N ILE A 194 -14.39 -9.61 12.36
CA ILE A 194 -15.39 -10.15 11.42
C ILE A 194 -14.88 -11.45 10.79
N GLY A 195 -13.61 -11.49 10.37
CA GLY A 195 -13.01 -12.68 9.77
C GLY A 195 -13.13 -13.92 10.65
N ILE A 196 -12.97 -13.77 11.97
CA ILE A 196 -13.10 -14.85 12.97
C ILE A 196 -14.51 -14.97 13.57
N GLY A 197 -15.48 -14.25 13.01
CA GLY A 197 -16.88 -14.32 13.36
C GLY A 197 -17.30 -13.63 14.65
N VAL A 198 -16.55 -12.62 15.09
CA VAL A 198 -16.90 -11.73 16.20
C VAL A 198 -17.55 -10.46 15.64
N ALA A 199 -18.72 -10.10 16.18
CA ALA A 199 -19.46 -8.91 15.74
C ALA A 199 -18.71 -7.60 16.04
N ILE A 200 -18.81 -6.63 15.13
CA ILE A 200 -18.38 -5.25 15.38
C ILE A 200 -19.26 -4.68 16.51
N GLY A 201 -18.65 -4.20 17.61
CA GLY A 201 -19.38 -3.56 18.71
C GLY A 201 -18.99 -4.04 20.10
N ALA A 202 -18.25 -5.15 20.22
CA ALA A 202 -17.38 -5.30 21.37
C ALA A 202 -16.38 -4.13 21.31
N PRO A 203 -16.29 -3.25 22.33
CA PRO A 203 -15.26 -2.24 22.33
C PRO A 203 -13.92 -2.98 22.31
N ALA A 204 -13.31 -3.10 21.12
CA ALA A 204 -11.90 -3.39 21.00
C ALA A 204 -11.27 -2.28 21.84
N GLY A 205 -10.78 -2.65 23.02
CA GLY A 205 -10.60 -1.70 24.09
C GLY A 205 -9.84 -0.48 23.58
N ARG A 206 -10.47 0.69 23.67
CA ARG A 206 -9.72 1.96 23.82
C ARG A 206 -8.75 1.88 25.02
N ALA A 207 -8.91 0.86 25.85
CA ALA A 207 -8.02 0.45 26.91
C ALA A 207 -6.62 0.10 26.37
N GLY A 208 -5.74 1.10 26.32
CA GLY A 208 -4.31 0.88 26.54
C GLY A 208 -3.37 1.33 25.44
N THR A 209 -3.85 1.77 24.27
CA THR A 209 -2.96 2.39 23.28
C THR A 209 -2.78 3.86 23.63
N ASN A 210 -1.83 4.14 24.53
CA ASN A 210 -1.29 5.49 24.67
C ASN A 210 -0.45 5.77 23.41
N TRP A 211 -1.06 6.42 22.43
CA TRP A 211 -0.34 6.88 21.25
C TRP A 211 0.64 7.97 21.67
N THR A 212 1.94 7.71 21.55
CA THR A 212 2.96 8.70 21.88
C THR A 212 2.91 9.83 20.86
N ARG A 213 2.46 11.01 21.30
CA ARG A 213 2.53 12.21 20.48
C ARG A 213 3.98 12.66 20.35
N ALA A 214 4.44 12.84 19.12
CA ALA A 214 5.71 13.47 18.86
C ALA A 214 5.56 14.99 18.93
N GLU A 215 6.42 15.66 19.71
CA GLU A 215 6.52 17.12 19.71
C GLU A 215 7.39 17.64 18.55
N ARG A 216 8.22 16.77 17.97
CA ARG A 216 9.17 17.11 16.92
C ARG A 216 9.04 16.13 15.74
N PRO A 217 9.40 16.57 14.52
CA PRO A 217 9.44 15.68 13.37
C PRO A 217 10.39 14.51 13.59
N VAL A 218 10.07 13.35 13.00
CA VAL A 218 10.89 12.15 13.14
C VAL A 218 12.27 12.30 12.48
N GLU A 219 13.25 11.65 13.09
CA GLU A 219 14.61 11.53 12.55
C GLU A 219 14.60 10.86 11.17
N VAL A 220 15.61 11.18 10.32
CA VAL A 220 15.71 10.67 8.94
C VAL A 220 15.58 9.15 8.84
N LEU A 221 16.20 8.42 9.77
CA LEU A 221 16.11 6.95 9.81
C LEU A 221 14.66 6.47 10.03
N HIS A 222 13.93 7.13 10.90
CA HIS A 222 12.54 6.80 11.21
C HIS A 222 11.59 7.21 10.08
N ALA A 223 11.87 8.30 9.37
CA ALA A 223 11.09 8.72 8.21
C ALA A 223 10.99 7.62 7.14
N VAL A 224 12.10 6.92 6.86
CA VAL A 224 12.05 5.86 5.84
C VAL A 224 11.37 4.59 6.34
N ARG A 225 11.55 4.25 7.62
CA ARG A 225 10.76 3.18 8.25
C ARG A 225 9.28 3.49 8.16
N ARG A 226 8.88 4.71 8.54
CA ARG A 226 7.49 5.19 8.47
C ARG A 226 6.93 5.15 7.05
N TRP A 227 7.72 5.53 6.06
CA TRP A 227 7.33 5.41 4.66
C TRP A 227 6.98 3.97 4.29
N ILE A 228 7.83 3.01 4.64
CA ILE A 228 7.58 1.59 4.31
C ILE A 228 6.46 1.00 5.18
N HIS A 229 6.48 1.24 6.48
CA HIS A 229 5.44 0.79 7.42
C HIS A 229 4.07 1.32 7.04
N GLY A 230 3.96 2.60 6.67
CA GLY A 230 2.74 3.21 6.20
C GLY A 230 2.16 2.53 4.95
N HIS A 231 3.01 2.14 4.00
CA HIS A 231 2.58 1.37 2.82
C HIS A 231 2.19 -0.07 3.17
N GLN A 232 2.88 -0.70 4.11
CA GLN A 232 2.51 -2.04 4.61
C GLN A 232 1.14 -2.02 5.31
N VAL A 233 0.90 -1.03 6.16
CA VAL A 233 -0.41 -0.79 6.81
C VAL A 233 -1.48 -0.52 5.75
N PHE A 234 -1.20 0.34 4.77
CA PHE A 234 -2.13 0.62 3.68
C PHE A 234 -2.46 -0.64 2.85
N ALA A 235 -1.49 -1.53 2.60
CA ALA A 235 -1.72 -2.80 1.92
C ALA A 235 -2.67 -3.72 2.72
N ALA A 236 -2.52 -3.81 4.04
CA ALA A 236 -3.42 -4.56 4.90
C ALA A 236 -4.85 -3.99 4.90
N LEU A 237 -4.97 -2.66 4.99
CA LEU A 237 -6.27 -1.99 4.86
C LEU A 237 -6.90 -2.19 3.47
N THR A 238 -6.08 -2.24 2.43
CA THR A 238 -6.56 -2.54 1.06
C THR A 238 -7.12 -3.97 0.97
N GLN A 239 -6.47 -4.97 1.59
CA GLN A 239 -7.02 -6.33 1.68
C GLN A 239 -8.29 -6.41 2.54
N ALA A 240 -8.36 -5.64 3.63
CA ALA A 240 -9.59 -5.51 4.41
C ALA A 240 -10.76 -4.90 3.60
N LEU A 241 -10.48 -3.96 2.69
CA LEU A 241 -11.50 -3.44 1.77
C LEU A 241 -11.93 -4.50 0.74
N ILE A 242 -10.99 -5.28 0.19
CA ILE A 242 -11.32 -6.39 -0.72
C ILE A 242 -12.28 -7.36 -0.02
N PHE A 243 -11.93 -7.77 1.21
CA PHE A 243 -12.77 -8.60 2.07
C PHE A 243 -14.15 -7.99 2.31
N ALA A 244 -14.22 -6.70 2.65
CA ALA A 244 -15.49 -6.02 2.90
C ALA A 244 -16.39 -5.93 1.66
N PHE A 245 -15.84 -5.60 0.48
CA PHE A 245 -16.61 -5.52 -0.76
C PHE A 245 -17.10 -6.90 -1.23
N GLU A 246 -16.32 -7.96 -1.01
CA GLU A 246 -16.78 -9.35 -1.24
C GLU A 246 -17.89 -9.76 -0.28
N ALA A 247 -17.81 -9.36 0.98
CA ALA A 247 -18.88 -9.58 1.95
C ALA A 247 -20.16 -8.81 1.59
N ILE A 248 -20.06 -7.57 1.09
CA ILE A 248 -21.20 -6.81 0.56
C ILE A 248 -21.88 -7.57 -0.60
N ASP A 249 -21.10 -8.05 -1.56
CA ASP A 249 -21.65 -8.82 -2.69
C ASP A 249 -22.35 -10.11 -2.23
N THR A 250 -21.69 -10.86 -1.35
CA THR A 250 -22.23 -12.12 -0.82
C THR A 250 -23.52 -11.90 -0.04
N ALA A 251 -23.53 -10.92 0.87
CA ALA A 251 -24.69 -10.61 1.68
C ALA A 251 -25.84 -10.02 0.85
N GLY A 252 -25.53 -9.17 -0.13
CA GLY A 252 -26.50 -8.61 -1.07
C GLY A 252 -27.19 -9.69 -1.89
N ALA A 253 -26.42 -10.63 -2.45
CA ALA A 253 -26.94 -11.76 -3.21
C ALA A 253 -27.79 -12.72 -2.35
N ALA A 254 -27.42 -12.90 -1.08
CA ALA A 254 -28.17 -13.72 -0.13
C ALA A 254 -29.40 -13.02 0.46
N GLY A 255 -29.60 -11.72 0.22
CA GLY A 255 -30.66 -10.93 0.86
C GLY A 255 -30.50 -10.82 2.39
N ASN A 256 -29.27 -10.93 2.90
CA ASN A 256 -28.98 -10.86 4.32
C ASN A 256 -28.63 -9.42 4.73
N ASP A 257 -29.63 -8.65 5.13
CA ASP A 257 -29.46 -7.22 5.43
C ASP A 257 -28.52 -6.96 6.61
N ALA A 258 -28.53 -7.81 7.65
CA ALA A 258 -27.64 -7.65 8.79
C ALA A 258 -26.16 -7.82 8.38
N ALA A 259 -25.85 -8.84 7.58
CA ALA A 259 -24.50 -9.05 7.06
C ALA A 259 -24.08 -7.96 6.06
N LEU A 260 -25.03 -7.47 5.27
CA LEU A 260 -24.80 -6.38 4.32
C LEU A 260 -24.40 -5.09 5.06
N LEU A 261 -25.10 -4.74 6.13
CA LEU A 261 -24.79 -3.58 6.97
C LEU A 261 -23.46 -3.76 7.72
N GLU A 262 -23.18 -4.94 8.28
CA GLU A 262 -21.89 -5.23 8.92
C GLU A 262 -20.72 -5.04 7.94
N ALA A 263 -20.86 -5.53 6.70
CA ALA A 263 -19.86 -5.38 5.66
C ALA A 263 -19.72 -3.92 5.17
N ALA A 264 -20.83 -3.19 5.07
CA ALA A 264 -20.84 -1.77 4.72
C ALA A 264 -20.15 -0.91 5.80
N ASP A 265 -20.40 -1.19 7.08
CA ASP A 265 -19.73 -0.53 8.19
C ASP A 265 -18.23 -0.83 8.19
N LEU A 266 -17.82 -2.08 7.94
CA LEU A 266 -16.41 -2.43 7.79
C LEU A 266 -15.76 -1.65 6.62
N ALA A 267 -16.43 -1.55 5.47
CA ALA A 267 -15.92 -0.80 4.33
C ALA A 267 -15.73 0.68 4.69
N ALA A 268 -16.71 1.32 5.34
CA ALA A 268 -16.65 2.72 5.73
C ALA A 268 -15.51 3.01 6.72
N ILE A 269 -15.37 2.22 7.80
CA ILE A 269 -14.28 2.44 8.78
C ILE A 269 -12.91 2.17 8.17
N THR A 270 -12.81 1.20 7.24
CA THR A 270 -11.55 0.88 6.58
C THR A 270 -11.15 1.96 5.57
N LEU A 271 -12.10 2.57 4.85
CA LEU A 271 -11.82 3.74 4.01
C LEU A 271 -11.32 4.93 4.85
N ARG A 272 -11.95 5.21 5.99
CA ARG A 272 -11.45 6.23 6.92
C ARG A 272 -10.02 5.93 7.38
N ALA A 273 -9.75 4.68 7.73
CA ALA A 273 -8.42 4.21 8.11
C ALA A 273 -7.41 4.34 6.96
N CYS A 274 -7.79 4.10 5.70
CA CYS A 274 -6.94 4.34 4.54
C CYS A 274 -6.54 5.83 4.45
N ALA A 275 -7.47 6.76 4.66
CA ALA A 275 -7.18 8.19 4.68
C ALA A 275 -6.20 8.56 5.80
N ALA A 276 -6.40 8.02 7.01
CA ALA A 276 -5.48 8.19 8.15
C ALA A 276 -4.10 7.58 7.86
N SER A 277 -4.04 6.38 7.27
CA SER A 277 -2.80 5.68 6.92
C SER A 277 -1.98 6.48 5.91
N LEU A 278 -2.61 7.19 4.98
CA LEU A 278 -1.90 8.09 4.06
C LEU A 278 -1.21 9.23 4.80
N ARG A 279 -1.90 9.86 5.76
CA ARG A 279 -1.32 10.92 6.60
C ARG A 279 -0.16 10.39 7.44
N PHE A 280 -0.35 9.22 8.06
CA PHE A 280 0.70 8.52 8.81
C PHE A 280 1.92 8.20 7.94
N THR A 281 1.70 7.68 6.73
CA THR A 281 2.77 7.36 5.78
C THR A 281 3.63 8.58 5.46
N GLY A 282 3.04 9.77 5.42
CA GLY A 282 3.73 11.03 5.16
C GLY A 282 4.17 11.81 6.41
N ASP A 283 4.11 11.23 7.62
CA ASP A 283 4.37 11.94 8.88
C ASP A 283 5.87 12.09 9.18
N PHE A 284 6.57 12.85 8.34
CA PHE A 284 7.99 13.22 8.45
C PHE A 284 8.34 14.45 7.57
N PRO A 285 9.48 15.15 7.79
CA PRO A 285 9.82 16.37 7.04
C PRO A 285 9.86 16.17 5.51
N ALA A 286 9.38 17.16 4.74
CA ALA A 286 9.28 17.05 3.28
C ALA A 286 10.66 16.93 2.60
N GLU A 287 11.69 17.49 3.21
CA GLU A 287 13.08 17.43 2.76
C GLU A 287 13.56 15.96 2.71
N VAL A 288 13.17 15.13 3.68
CA VAL A 288 13.52 13.70 3.68
C VAL A 288 12.84 12.96 2.53
N TYR A 289 11.63 13.39 2.14
CA TYR A 289 10.99 12.83 0.96
C TYR A 289 11.81 13.15 -0.30
N GLU A 290 12.11 14.41 -0.52
CA GLU A 290 12.78 14.88 -1.74
C GLU A 290 14.22 14.36 -1.85
N ASP A 291 14.99 14.44 -0.76
CA ASP A 291 16.43 14.16 -0.77
C ASP A 291 16.77 12.68 -0.61
N LEU A 292 15.81 11.84 -0.20
CA LEU A 292 16.07 10.43 0.09
C LEU A 292 15.02 9.50 -0.50
N ILE A 293 13.76 9.64 -0.10
CA ILE A 293 12.71 8.67 -0.47
C ILE A 293 12.41 8.73 -1.97
N ARG A 294 12.19 9.92 -2.52
CA ARG A 294 11.90 10.15 -3.94
C ARG A 294 13.04 9.65 -4.82
N ILE A 295 14.29 9.99 -4.48
CA ILE A 295 15.48 9.52 -5.19
C ILE A 295 15.52 7.99 -5.22
N SER A 296 15.21 7.35 -4.09
CA SER A 296 15.23 5.89 -3.98
C SER A 296 14.18 5.15 -4.79
N MET A 297 13.11 5.84 -5.20
CA MET A 297 12.02 5.34 -6.04
C MET A 297 12.26 5.59 -7.54
N GLY A 298 13.36 6.27 -7.90
CA GLY A 298 13.72 6.57 -9.29
C GLY A 298 14.98 5.84 -9.75
N SER A 299 15.32 6.03 -11.03
CA SER A 299 16.59 5.59 -11.60
C SER A 299 17.77 6.25 -10.87
N PRO A 300 18.88 5.53 -10.60
CA PRO A 300 19.22 4.17 -11.04
C PRO A 300 18.80 3.06 -10.06
N PHE A 301 17.94 3.34 -9.09
CA PHE A 301 17.63 2.39 -8.01
C PHE A 301 16.36 1.57 -8.29
N GLN A 302 15.41 2.15 -9.02
CA GLN A 302 14.20 1.47 -9.49
C GLN A 302 14.06 1.59 -11.01
N PRO A 303 13.43 0.60 -11.67
CA PRO A 303 13.06 0.72 -13.07
C PRO A 303 12.07 1.86 -13.29
N ASP A 304 12.03 2.38 -14.51
CA ASP A 304 11.12 3.46 -14.90
C ASP A 304 9.65 3.06 -14.68
N GLY A 305 8.82 4.04 -14.30
CA GLY A 305 7.39 3.82 -14.03
C GLY A 305 7.06 3.32 -12.63
N PHE A 306 8.05 3.23 -11.73
CA PHE A 306 7.81 2.88 -10.31
C PHE A 306 6.80 3.85 -9.68
N SER A 307 5.67 3.31 -9.21
CA SER A 307 4.61 4.10 -8.57
C SER A 307 3.67 3.21 -7.77
N GLY A 308 2.81 3.83 -6.96
CA GLY A 308 1.74 3.13 -6.22
C GLY A 308 0.71 2.42 -7.11
N LEU A 309 0.63 2.72 -8.42
CA LEU A 309 -0.24 2.00 -9.35
C LEU A 309 0.22 0.57 -9.65
N LEU A 310 1.46 0.25 -9.26
CA LEU A 310 2.00 -1.10 -9.34
C LEU A 310 1.50 -2.02 -8.23
N SER A 311 0.90 -1.48 -7.16
CA SER A 311 0.27 -2.28 -6.10
C SER A 311 -0.78 -3.22 -6.69
N SER A 312 -0.55 -4.52 -6.53
CA SER A 312 -1.49 -5.58 -6.95
C SER A 312 -2.81 -5.48 -6.18
N ASP A 313 -2.75 -5.25 -4.86
CA ASP A 313 -3.94 -5.09 -4.01
C ASP A 313 -4.80 -3.91 -4.46
N HIS A 314 -4.20 -2.75 -4.71
CA HIS A 314 -4.96 -1.58 -5.17
C HIS A 314 -5.61 -1.82 -6.54
N ARG A 315 -4.89 -2.43 -7.48
CA ARG A 315 -5.45 -2.77 -8.81
C ARG A 315 -6.64 -3.73 -8.68
N HIS A 316 -6.53 -4.72 -7.80
CA HIS A 316 -7.59 -5.68 -7.55
C HIS A 316 -8.80 -5.00 -6.88
N LEU A 317 -8.58 -4.22 -5.82
CA LEU A 317 -9.62 -3.46 -5.12
C LEU A 317 -10.43 -2.58 -6.11
N VAL A 318 -9.74 -1.86 -6.99
CA VAL A 318 -10.41 -1.03 -8.02
C VAL A 318 -11.33 -1.85 -8.92
N ARG A 319 -10.92 -3.08 -9.29
CA ARG A 319 -11.77 -3.98 -10.08
C ARG A 319 -12.96 -4.46 -9.25
N ARG A 320 -12.74 -4.86 -8.00
CA ARG A 320 -13.80 -5.28 -7.08
C ARG A 320 -14.84 -4.20 -6.87
N MET A 321 -14.44 -2.94 -6.60
CA MET A 321 -15.37 -1.81 -6.47
C MET A 321 -16.32 -1.66 -7.68
N LYS A 322 -15.83 -1.90 -8.90
CA LYS A 322 -16.68 -1.87 -10.11
C LYS A 322 -17.67 -3.02 -10.16
N LEU A 323 -17.23 -4.22 -9.76
CA LEU A 323 -18.05 -5.43 -9.76
C LEU A 323 -19.13 -5.36 -8.66
N THR A 324 -18.82 -4.73 -7.53
CA THR A 324 -19.72 -4.58 -6.38
C THR A 324 -20.76 -3.47 -6.56
N LYS A 325 -20.78 -2.79 -7.71
CA LYS A 325 -21.69 -1.66 -7.98
C LYS A 325 -23.16 -2.02 -7.77
N SER A 326 -23.63 -3.15 -8.29
CA SER A 326 -25.04 -3.54 -8.14
C SER A 326 -25.43 -3.77 -6.69
N SER A 327 -24.53 -4.35 -5.89
CA SER A 327 -24.75 -4.59 -4.47
C SER A 327 -24.73 -3.29 -3.66
N LEU A 328 -23.91 -2.31 -4.07
CA LEU A 328 -23.92 -0.96 -3.48
C LEU A 328 -25.17 -0.16 -3.88
N ASP A 329 -25.69 -0.34 -5.09
CA ASP A 329 -26.96 0.26 -5.50
C ASP A 329 -28.12 -0.35 -4.68
N ALA A 330 -28.11 -1.67 -4.45
CA ALA A 330 -29.06 -2.32 -3.53
C ALA A 330 -28.90 -1.85 -2.07
N LEU A 331 -27.66 -1.66 -1.59
CA LEU A 331 -27.40 -1.07 -0.28
C LEU A 331 -28.01 0.32 -0.20
N ARG A 332 -27.86 1.16 -1.21
CA ARG A 332 -28.42 2.52 -1.24
C ARG A 332 -29.95 2.53 -1.11
N GLU A 333 -30.62 1.60 -1.78
CA GLU A 333 -32.09 1.47 -1.71
C GLU A 333 -32.56 1.02 -0.32
N ARG A 334 -31.79 0.17 0.37
CA ARG A 334 -32.14 -0.36 1.69
C ARG A 334 -31.71 0.55 2.84
N ASP A 335 -30.52 1.14 2.74
CA ASP A 335 -29.91 2.04 3.71
C ASP A 335 -29.03 3.08 2.99
N ALA A 336 -29.65 4.20 2.62
CA ALA A 336 -28.97 5.31 1.99
C ALA A 336 -27.84 5.88 2.86
N SER A 337 -27.97 5.84 4.19
CA SER A 337 -27.00 6.42 5.11
C SER A 337 -25.69 5.64 5.13
N ALA A 338 -25.78 4.30 5.12
CA ALA A 338 -24.62 3.42 5.04
C ALA A 338 -23.88 3.62 3.69
N TYR A 339 -24.64 3.71 2.60
CA TYR A 339 -24.10 4.00 1.28
C TYR A 339 -23.38 5.36 1.21
N GLU A 340 -24.03 6.43 1.68
CA GLU A 340 -23.48 7.78 1.68
C GLU A 340 -22.19 7.87 2.51
N ARG A 341 -22.13 7.13 3.63
CA ARG A 341 -20.92 7.04 4.45
C ARG A 341 -19.76 6.41 3.69
N ILE A 342 -19.97 5.30 2.97
CA ILE A 342 -18.92 4.69 2.12
C ILE A 342 -18.45 5.70 1.06
N ALA A 343 -19.36 6.39 0.39
CA ALA A 343 -19.02 7.37 -0.64
C ALA A 343 -18.22 8.55 -0.08
N ALA A 344 -18.63 9.08 1.08
CA ALA A 344 -17.94 10.17 1.76
C ALA A 344 -16.52 9.77 2.22
N GLU A 345 -16.37 8.58 2.81
CA GLU A 345 -15.06 8.10 3.26
C GLU A 345 -14.13 7.79 2.07
N LEU A 346 -14.66 7.25 0.97
CA LEU A 346 -13.89 7.08 -0.27
C LEU A 346 -13.41 8.42 -0.81
N ALA A 347 -14.25 9.45 -0.83
CA ALA A 347 -13.85 10.79 -1.21
C ALA A 347 -12.73 11.32 -0.30
N GLY A 348 -12.84 11.07 1.02
CA GLY A 348 -11.85 11.42 2.03
C GLY A 348 -10.48 10.76 1.80
N VAL A 349 -10.43 9.51 1.31
CA VAL A 349 -9.17 8.85 0.94
C VAL A 349 -8.43 9.63 -0.16
N TYR A 350 -9.13 10.04 -1.22
CA TYR A 350 -8.51 10.81 -2.30
C TYR A 350 -8.07 12.20 -1.85
N ASP A 351 -8.86 12.86 -0.99
CA ASP A 351 -8.50 14.17 -0.46
C ASP A 351 -7.28 14.07 0.47
N ALA A 352 -7.19 13.03 1.29
CA ALA A 352 -5.99 12.74 2.09
C ALA A 352 -4.77 12.46 1.20
N HIS A 353 -4.93 11.67 0.13
CA HIS A 353 -3.84 11.38 -0.80
C HIS A 353 -3.32 12.66 -1.46
N LYS A 354 -4.22 13.52 -1.95
CA LYS A 354 -3.85 14.82 -2.53
C LYS A 354 -3.13 15.70 -1.53
N CYS A 355 -3.62 15.77 -0.29
CA CYS A 355 -2.98 16.57 0.76
C CYS A 355 -1.54 16.10 0.99
N VAL A 356 -1.30 14.80 1.12
CA VAL A 356 0.05 14.23 1.28
C VAL A 356 0.93 14.50 0.06
N CYS A 357 0.41 14.32 -1.16
CA CYS A 357 1.16 14.66 -2.37
C CYS A 357 1.52 16.14 -2.41
N SER A 358 0.57 17.04 -2.15
CA SER A 358 0.79 18.49 -2.17
C SER A 358 1.85 18.95 -1.18
N ARG A 359 1.93 18.30 -0.01
CA ARG A 359 2.95 18.55 1.00
C ARG A 359 4.36 18.22 0.52
N PHE A 360 4.52 17.16 -0.27
CA PHE A 360 5.83 16.69 -0.71
C PHE A 360 6.28 17.30 -2.04
N VAL A 361 5.42 17.28 -3.05
CA VAL A 361 5.78 17.68 -4.42
C VAL A 361 5.31 19.09 -4.79
N GLY A 362 4.57 19.76 -3.91
CA GLY A 362 3.89 21.02 -4.22
C GLY A 362 2.70 20.82 -5.18
N THR A 363 2.18 21.92 -5.72
CA THR A 363 1.08 21.90 -6.71
C THR A 363 1.58 21.68 -8.15
N ASP A 364 2.86 21.97 -8.42
CA ASP A 364 3.32 22.23 -9.79
C ASP A 364 4.25 21.14 -10.36
N ARG A 365 4.72 20.18 -9.55
CA ARG A 365 5.64 19.13 -10.02
C ARG A 365 4.90 17.92 -10.59
N SER A 366 5.45 17.36 -11.65
CA SER A 366 4.96 16.14 -12.29
C SER A 366 5.17 14.90 -11.40
N SER A 367 4.22 13.97 -11.50
CA SER A 367 4.30 12.64 -10.89
C SER A 367 5.53 11.89 -11.41
N LEU A 368 6.10 10.97 -10.61
CA LEU A 368 7.21 10.09 -11.01
C LEU A 368 6.88 9.27 -12.27
N MET A 369 5.60 9.03 -12.55
CA MET A 369 5.14 8.38 -13.78
C MET A 369 5.25 9.25 -15.04
N MET A 370 5.39 10.56 -14.88
CA MET A 370 5.09 11.56 -15.91
C MET A 370 6.28 12.44 -16.25
N VAL A 371 7.51 11.92 -16.12
CA VAL A 371 8.72 12.58 -16.65
C VAL A 371 8.59 12.85 -18.16
N ARG A 372 7.65 12.18 -18.86
CA ARG A 372 7.40 12.31 -20.30
C ARG A 372 6.08 13.00 -20.71
N GLU A 373 5.12 13.22 -19.81
CA GLU A 373 3.88 13.97 -20.15
C GLU A 373 3.97 15.40 -19.61
N VAL A 374 4.31 16.33 -20.50
CA VAL A 374 4.34 17.76 -20.18
C VAL A 374 2.90 18.26 -19.97
N GLY A 375 2.58 18.75 -18.78
CA GLY A 375 1.43 19.66 -18.57
C GLY A 375 0.33 19.25 -17.59
N ARG A 376 0.47 18.17 -16.78
CA ARG A 376 -0.51 17.84 -15.72
C ARG A 376 0.14 17.54 -14.38
N SER A 377 -0.43 18.10 -13.31
CA SER A 377 0.07 17.89 -11.95
C SER A 377 -0.35 16.52 -11.40
N ALA A 378 0.34 16.05 -10.36
CA ALA A 378 -0.08 14.86 -9.62
C ALA A 378 -1.48 15.02 -9.01
N ILE A 379 -1.88 16.26 -8.67
CA ILE A 379 -3.16 16.59 -8.05
C ILE A 379 -4.30 16.40 -9.07
N ASP A 380 -4.14 16.88 -10.31
CA ASP A 380 -5.15 16.74 -11.37
C ASP A 380 -5.48 15.26 -11.66
N HIS A 381 -4.45 14.40 -11.62
CA HIS A 381 -4.64 12.96 -11.80
C HIS A 381 -5.43 12.34 -10.65
N LEU A 382 -5.17 12.77 -9.41
CA LEU A 382 -5.93 12.33 -8.23
C LEU A 382 -7.37 12.83 -8.27
N ASP A 383 -7.64 14.03 -8.78
CA ASP A 383 -8.99 14.54 -9.02
C ASP A 383 -9.76 13.65 -9.99
N ARG A 384 -9.14 13.34 -11.12
CA ARG A 384 -9.76 12.43 -12.10
C ARG A 384 -10.01 11.05 -11.53
N PHE A 385 -9.07 10.51 -10.73
CA PHE A 385 -9.26 9.23 -10.07
C PHE A 385 -10.40 9.28 -9.06
N LYS A 386 -10.49 10.33 -8.23
CA LYS A 386 -11.61 10.54 -7.30
C LYS A 386 -12.94 10.48 -8.02
N THR A 387 -13.13 11.29 -9.06
CA THR A 387 -14.37 11.32 -9.85
C THR A 387 -14.68 9.97 -10.48
N THR A 388 -13.69 9.34 -11.12
CA THR A 388 -13.86 8.02 -11.75
C THR A 388 -14.27 6.94 -10.74
N ARG A 389 -13.78 7.03 -9.50
CA ARG A 389 -13.96 6.00 -8.47
C ARG A 389 -15.27 6.18 -7.71
N LEU A 390 -15.68 7.41 -7.47
CA LEU A 390 -17.03 7.72 -6.99
C LEU A 390 -18.08 7.23 -7.99
N ARG A 391 -17.91 7.52 -9.28
CA ARG A 391 -18.79 6.98 -10.34
C ARG A 391 -18.83 5.45 -10.36
N ALA A 392 -17.70 4.78 -10.09
CA ALA A 392 -17.63 3.32 -10.07
C ALA A 392 -18.50 2.68 -8.97
N ILE A 393 -18.70 3.38 -7.83
CA ILE A 393 -19.63 2.97 -6.77
C ILE A 393 -21.01 3.60 -6.91
N GLY A 394 -21.31 4.22 -8.07
CA GLY A 394 -22.57 4.87 -8.35
C GLY A 394 -22.80 6.20 -7.63
N ALA A 395 -21.77 6.80 -7.03
CA ALA A 395 -21.88 8.12 -6.44
C ALA A 395 -21.73 9.13 -7.58
N ASP A 396 -22.76 9.94 -7.80
CA ASP A 396 -22.67 11.05 -8.75
C ASP A 396 -21.62 12.01 -8.20
N GLY A 397 -20.50 12.15 -8.93
CA GLY A 397 -19.57 13.24 -8.66
C GLY A 397 -20.29 14.58 -8.80
N PRO A 398 -19.79 15.67 -8.19
CA PRO A 398 -20.30 16.99 -8.53
C PRO A 398 -20.27 17.15 -10.07
N PRO A 399 -21.28 17.82 -10.66
CA PRO A 399 -21.31 18.04 -12.11
C PRO A 399 -19.96 18.62 -12.57
N GLU A 400 -19.44 18.11 -13.69
CA GLU A 400 -18.23 18.69 -14.30
C GLU A 400 -18.49 20.18 -14.59
N PRO A 401 -17.56 21.08 -14.22
CA PRO A 401 -17.72 22.51 -14.43
C PRO A 401 -17.78 22.91 -15.90
#